data_AF-A0A7S2B9A0-F1
#
_entry.id   AF-A0A7S2B9A0-F1
#
_cell.length_a   1.000
_cell.length_b   1.000
_cell.length_c   1.000
_cell.angle_alpha   90.00
_cell.angle_beta   90.00
_cell.angle_gamma   90.00
#
_symmetry.space_group_name_H-M   'P 1'
#
loop_
_entity.id
_entity.type
_entity.pdbx_description
1 polymer ?
#
loop_
_entity_poly.entity_id
_entity_poly.type
_entity_poly.pdbx_seq_one_letter_code
_entity_poly.pdbx_strand_id
1 'polypeptide(L)'
;IDPNTTDQHWGFTMFDGLDVDFYGGERPLPDYEALGTHSTDLWTTKAVSVIEAHDFSSTPLFLYLGYQAPHSPLQVPPVESSVWSQCLEETPNVDRATYCAMVSHLDLGVGRVLQSLEASNAWGTG
;
A
#
# COMPACT_ATOMS: atom_id res chain seq x y z
N ILE A 1 30.02 13.97 16.84
CA ILE A 1 29.15 14.71 15.91
C ILE A 1 29.86 14.65 14.57
N ASP A 2 29.49 13.64 13.80
CA ASP A 2 29.92 13.38 12.43
C ASP A 2 28.73 13.81 11.54
N PRO A 3 28.92 14.68 10.54
CA PRO A 3 27.82 15.17 9.71
C PRO A 3 27.30 14.11 8.71
N ASN A 4 27.82 12.88 8.73
CA ASN A 4 27.48 11.82 7.77
C ASN A 4 26.74 10.61 8.37
N THR A 5 26.17 10.73 9.59
CA THR A 5 25.54 9.58 10.28
C THR A 5 24.20 9.89 10.97
N THR A 6 23.32 10.69 10.37
CA THR A 6 21.96 11.00 10.87
C THR A 6 21.05 11.07 9.64
N ASP A 7 20.08 10.20 9.36
CA ASP A 7 19.12 9.52 10.23
C ASP A 7 18.68 8.18 9.62
N GLN A 8 18.90 7.07 10.34
CA GLN A 8 18.49 5.71 9.98
C GLN A 8 17.12 5.33 10.55
N HIS A 9 16.10 6.19 10.43
CA HIS A 9 14.85 5.96 11.15
C HIS A 9 13.60 6.33 10.32
N TRP A 10 12.98 5.25 9.82
CA TRP A 10 11.56 5.09 9.48
C TRP A 10 11.07 5.79 8.22
N GLY A 11 11.03 5.05 7.11
CA GLY A 11 10.18 5.31 5.96
C GLY A 11 9.33 4.06 5.66
N PHE A 12 8.07 4.20 5.25
CA PHE A 12 7.27 3.16 4.57
C PHE A 12 7.81 2.86 3.16
N THR A 13 8.93 3.48 2.81
CA THR A 13 9.86 3.06 1.77
C THR A 13 10.73 1.95 2.34
N MET A 14 10.73 0.76 1.73
CA MET A 14 11.48 -0.42 2.18
C MET A 14 12.96 -0.06 2.45
N PHE A 15 13.31 0.08 3.72
CA PHE A 15 14.68 0.09 4.22
C PHE A 15 14.61 0.03 5.74
N ASP A 16 15.05 -1.11 6.26
CA ASP A 16 15.52 -1.39 7.63
C ASP A 16 14.60 -2.28 8.47
N GLY A 17 14.64 -3.58 8.16
CA GLY A 17 14.53 -4.64 9.18
C GLY A 17 13.11 -5.03 9.62
N LEU A 18 12.08 -4.31 9.14
CA LEU A 18 10.73 -4.85 8.97
C LEU A 18 10.53 -5.51 7.58
N ASP A 19 11.63 -5.61 6.82
CA ASP A 19 11.75 -6.08 5.43
C ASP A 19 11.44 -7.58 5.18
N VAL A 20 10.98 -8.34 6.18
CA VAL A 20 11.07 -9.82 6.12
C VAL A 20 9.83 -10.59 5.71
N ASP A 21 8.65 -9.98 5.51
CA ASP A 21 7.42 -10.75 5.24
C ASP A 21 6.75 -10.49 3.88
N PHE A 22 7.49 -10.04 2.86
CA PHE A 22 7.02 -10.14 1.46
C PHE A 22 7.23 -11.56 0.92
N TYR A 23 6.35 -12.47 1.32
CA TYR A 23 6.32 -13.85 0.83
C TYR A 23 5.32 -14.02 -0.31
N GLY A 24 5.82 -14.36 -1.51
CA GLY A 24 5.02 -14.91 -2.59
C GLY A 24 4.97 -16.42 -2.50
N GLY A 25 4.19 -16.97 -1.56
CA GLY A 25 4.30 -18.39 -1.18
C GLY A 25 5.57 -18.63 -0.36
N GLU A 26 6.46 -19.53 -0.79
CA GLU A 26 7.70 -19.84 -0.05
C GLU A 26 8.92 -18.97 -0.45
N ARG A 27 8.75 -17.97 -1.32
CA ARG A 27 9.87 -17.15 -1.82
C ARG A 27 9.77 -15.71 -1.33
N PRO A 28 10.85 -15.15 -0.73
CA PRO A 28 10.94 -13.72 -0.50
C PRO A 28 10.97 -13.00 -1.84
N LEU A 29 10.12 -11.99 -2.02
CA LEU A 29 10.22 -11.08 -3.16
C LEU A 29 11.46 -10.20 -2.94
N PRO A 30 12.35 -10.08 -3.93
CA PRO A 30 13.57 -9.33 -3.74
C PRO A 30 13.28 -7.84 -3.57
N ASP A 31 13.79 -7.30 -2.47
CA ASP A 31 13.66 -5.95 -1.92
C ASP A 31 13.87 -4.81 -2.93
N TYR A 32 14.63 -5.06 -4.01
CA TYR A 32 15.06 -4.02 -4.95
C TYR A 32 13.94 -3.40 -5.80
N GLU A 33 12.83 -4.12 -6.07
CA GLU A 33 11.72 -3.60 -6.89
C GLU A 33 10.78 -2.66 -6.11
N ALA A 34 10.91 -2.64 -4.79
CA ALA A 34 10.02 -1.96 -3.86
C ALA A 34 10.67 -0.77 -3.16
N LEU A 35 11.96 -0.53 -3.42
CA LEU A 35 12.72 0.63 -2.96
C LEU A 35 12.04 1.94 -3.40
N GLY A 36 11.55 2.70 -2.43
CA GLY A 36 10.88 3.98 -2.65
C GLY A 36 9.37 3.91 -2.90
N THR A 37 8.77 2.71 -2.89
CA THR A 37 7.32 2.53 -3.04
C THR A 37 6.67 2.42 -1.67
N HIS A 38 5.55 3.11 -1.48
CA HIS A 38 4.78 3.04 -0.24
C HIS A 38 4.15 1.65 -0.09
N SER A 39 4.15 1.09 1.13
CA SER A 39 3.69 -0.29 1.37
C SER A 39 2.25 -0.55 0.89
N THR A 40 1.36 0.44 0.99
CA THR A 40 -0.01 0.35 0.41
C THR A 40 0.03 0.00 -1.08
N ASP A 41 0.81 0.72 -1.88
CA ASP A 41 0.91 0.48 -3.32
C ASP A 41 1.48 -0.90 -3.65
N LEU A 42 2.45 -1.38 -2.85
CA LEU A 42 3.04 -2.72 -3.02
C LEU A 42 2.00 -3.81 -2.79
N TRP A 43 1.26 -3.74 -1.68
CA TRP A 43 0.22 -4.71 -1.35
C TRP A 43 -0.93 -4.69 -2.36
N THR A 44 -1.39 -3.49 -2.75
CA THR A 44 -2.40 -3.33 -3.80
C THR A 44 -1.95 -3.95 -5.11
N THR A 45 -0.74 -3.63 -5.57
CA THR A 45 -0.22 -4.11 -6.87
C THR A 45 -0.07 -5.63 -6.86
N LYS A 46 0.38 -6.21 -5.75
CA LYS A 46 0.46 -7.67 -5.61
C LYS A 46 -0.92 -8.33 -5.63
N ALA A 47 -1.90 -7.77 -4.91
CA ALA A 47 -3.26 -8.28 -4.89
C ALA A 47 -3.89 -8.26 -6.30
N VAL A 48 -3.76 -7.15 -7.02
CA VAL A 48 -4.23 -7.01 -8.41
C VAL A 48 -3.59 -8.07 -9.31
N SER A 49 -2.26 -8.26 -9.22
CA SER A 49 -1.56 -9.29 -10.00
C SER A 49 -2.07 -10.71 -9.71
N VAL A 50 -2.40 -11.03 -8.45
CA VAL A 50 -2.98 -12.33 -8.09
C VAL A 50 -4.36 -12.50 -8.71
N ILE A 51 -5.20 -11.46 -8.66
CA ILE A 51 -6.55 -11.47 -9.23
C ILE A 51 -6.49 -11.63 -10.75
N GLU A 52 -5.68 -10.82 -11.44
CA GLU A 52 -5.58 -10.86 -12.90
C GLU A 52 -5.06 -12.20 -13.44
N ALA A 53 -4.20 -12.89 -12.69
CA ALA A 53 -3.64 -14.18 -13.08
C ALA A 53 -4.52 -15.38 -12.71
N HIS A 54 -5.59 -15.19 -11.93
CA HIS A 54 -6.41 -16.29 -11.40
C HIS A 54 -7.52 -16.73 -12.36
N ASP A 55 -7.70 -18.05 -12.53
CA ASP A 55 -8.82 -18.61 -13.28
C ASP A 55 -10.06 -18.77 -12.37
N PHE A 56 -10.92 -17.76 -12.42
CA PHE A 56 -12.18 -17.72 -11.66
C PHE A 56 -13.24 -18.70 -12.20
N SER A 57 -13.07 -19.26 -13.41
CA SER A 57 -14.01 -20.23 -13.97
C SER A 57 -13.82 -21.64 -13.40
N SER A 58 -12.59 -21.97 -12.99
CA SER A 58 -12.23 -23.31 -12.50
C SER A 58 -12.25 -23.42 -10.98
N THR A 59 -11.83 -22.36 -10.28
CA THR A 59 -11.55 -22.44 -8.83
C THR A 59 -11.86 -21.13 -8.11
N PRO A 60 -12.48 -21.18 -6.91
CA PRO A 60 -12.68 -19.98 -6.10
C PRO A 60 -11.35 -19.45 -5.55
N LEU A 61 -11.23 -18.11 -5.46
CA LEU A 61 -10.09 -17.42 -4.87
C LEU A 61 -10.38 -17.04 -3.41
N PHE A 62 -9.42 -17.30 -2.52
CA PHE A 62 -9.36 -16.68 -1.19
C PHE A 62 -8.11 -15.80 -1.10
N LEU A 63 -8.30 -14.51 -0.83
CA LEU A 63 -7.22 -13.53 -0.69
C LEU A 63 -7.37 -12.77 0.62
N TYR A 64 -6.35 -12.85 1.47
CA TYR A 64 -6.22 -12.00 2.65
C TYR A 64 -5.25 -10.85 2.34
N LEU A 65 -5.76 -9.62 2.41
CA LEU A 65 -5.01 -8.40 2.11
C LEU A 65 -4.94 -7.52 3.37
N GLY A 66 -3.86 -7.67 4.13
CA GLY A 66 -3.63 -6.94 5.38
C GLY A 66 -2.78 -5.69 5.16
N TYR A 67 -3.40 -4.56 4.85
CA TYR A 67 -2.68 -3.29 4.76
C TYR A 67 -2.08 -2.86 6.10
N GLN A 68 -0.87 -2.27 6.06
CA GLN A 68 -0.26 -1.65 7.23
C GLN A 68 -0.85 -0.26 7.54
N ALA A 69 -1.28 0.46 6.51
CA ALA A 69 -1.95 1.75 6.70
C ALA A 69 -3.27 1.58 7.50
N PRO A 70 -3.64 2.54 8.35
CA PRO A 70 -2.99 3.83 8.61
C PRO A 70 -2.11 3.81 9.88
N HIS A 71 -1.50 2.66 10.22
CA HIS A 71 -0.63 2.57 11.39
C HIS A 71 0.56 3.55 11.28
N SER A 72 1.11 3.95 12.42
CA SER A 72 2.34 4.74 12.47
C SER A 72 3.52 4.02 11.80
N PRO A 73 4.55 4.75 11.31
CA PRO A 73 4.73 6.21 11.34
C PRO A 73 3.74 6.97 10.45
N LEU A 74 3.45 8.25 10.73
CA LEU A 74 2.56 9.04 9.85
C LEU A 74 3.32 9.50 8.62
N GLN A 75 3.08 8.87 7.49
CA GLN A 75 3.75 9.18 6.23
C GLN A 75 2.82 8.96 5.07
N VAL A 76 2.95 9.78 4.04
CA VAL A 76 2.13 9.69 2.83
C VAL A 76 3.01 9.92 1.61
N PRO A 77 2.85 9.15 0.53
CA PRO A 77 3.63 9.37 -0.67
C PRO A 77 3.38 10.77 -1.25
N PRO A 78 4.38 11.40 -1.92
CA PRO A 78 4.25 12.77 -2.42
C PRO A 78 3.07 13.01 -3.37
N VAL A 79 2.61 11.95 -4.05
CA VAL A 79 1.45 12.01 -4.96
C VAL A 79 0.16 12.46 -4.26
N GLU A 80 0.06 12.25 -2.94
CA GLU A 80 -1.11 12.60 -2.14
C GLU A 80 -1.04 14.01 -1.52
N SER A 81 -0.08 14.85 -1.96
CA SER A 81 0.10 16.20 -1.40
C SER A 81 -1.13 17.09 -1.53
N SER A 82 -1.95 16.89 -2.57
CA SER A 82 -3.20 17.62 -2.78
C SER A 82 -4.28 17.21 -1.77
N VAL A 83 -4.45 15.91 -1.53
CA VAL A 83 -5.36 15.37 -0.51
C VAL A 83 -4.92 15.80 0.88
N TRP A 84 -3.62 15.72 1.16
CA TRP A 84 -3.05 16.19 2.42
C TRP A 84 -3.38 17.67 2.68
N SER A 85 -3.23 18.52 1.66
CA SER A 85 -3.55 19.96 1.77
C SER A 85 -5.03 20.19 2.06
N GLN A 86 -5.92 19.46 1.38
CA GLN A 86 -7.37 19.52 1.63
C GLN A 86 -7.70 19.08 3.08
N CYS A 87 -7.14 17.95 3.52
CA CYS A 87 -7.34 17.47 4.90
C CYS A 87 -6.82 18.46 5.94
N LEU A 88 -5.73 19.20 5.65
CA LEU A 88 -5.18 20.22 6.55
C LEU A 88 -6.07 21.47 6.64
N GLU A 89 -6.70 21.87 5.53
CA GLU A 89 -7.68 22.96 5.52
C GLU A 89 -8.91 22.62 6.37
N GLU A 90 -9.42 21.38 6.25
CA GLU A 90 -10.57 20.91 7.03
C GLU A 90 -10.22 20.64 8.50
N THR A 91 -9.03 20.10 8.73
CA THR A 91 -8.53 19.71 10.05
C THR A 91 -7.15 20.34 10.25
N PRO A 92 -7.04 21.53 10.89
CA PRO A 92 -5.79 22.26 11.11
C PRO A 92 -4.82 21.60 12.10
N ASN A 93 -4.57 20.30 11.94
CA ASN A 93 -3.68 19.46 12.70
C ASN A 93 -2.92 18.57 11.71
N VAL A 94 -1.60 18.71 11.68
CA VAL A 94 -0.72 18.04 10.71
C VAL A 94 -0.80 16.52 10.80
N ASP A 95 -0.90 15.96 12.01
CA ASP A 95 -0.99 14.51 12.21
C ASP A 95 -2.33 13.97 11.66
N ARG A 96 -3.42 14.71 11.87
CA ARG A 96 -4.74 14.37 11.32
C ARG A 96 -4.80 14.50 9.81
N ALA A 97 -4.17 15.53 9.24
CA ALA A 97 -4.06 15.69 7.80
C ALA A 97 -3.27 14.55 7.15
N THR A 98 -2.17 14.13 7.82
CA THR A 98 -1.35 13.01 7.36
C THR A 98 -2.09 11.68 7.44
N TYR A 99 -2.77 11.42 8.56
CA TYR A 99 -3.63 10.24 8.72
C TYR A 99 -4.77 10.20 7.68
N CYS A 100 -5.40 11.35 7.42
CA CYS A 100 -6.45 11.49 6.41
C CYS A 100 -5.92 11.09 5.02
N ALA A 101 -4.78 11.64 4.61
CA ALA A 101 -4.18 11.30 3.33
C ALA A 101 -3.73 9.82 3.24
N MET A 102 -3.25 9.23 4.35
CA MET A 102 -2.95 7.78 4.41
C MET A 102 -4.19 6.91 4.18
N VAL A 103 -5.32 7.26 4.79
CA VAL A 103 -6.59 6.54 4.62
C VAL A 103 -7.14 6.73 3.21
N SER A 104 -7.04 7.94 2.65
CA SER A 104 -7.42 8.18 1.25
C SER A 104 -6.59 7.36 0.27
N HIS A 105 -5.28 7.25 0.49
CA HIS A 105 -4.41 6.43 -0.35
C HIS A 105 -4.74 4.93 -0.23
N LEU A 106 -5.06 4.46 0.98
CA LEU A 106 -5.58 3.11 1.20
C LEU A 106 -6.90 2.87 0.43
N ASP A 107 -7.81 3.83 0.44
CA ASP A 107 -9.08 3.75 -0.30
C ASP A 107 -8.87 3.64 -1.81
N LEU A 108 -7.92 4.40 -2.38
CA LEU A 108 -7.51 4.24 -3.79
C LEU A 108 -7.01 2.82 -4.07
N GLY A 109 -6.23 2.25 -3.15
CA GLY A 109 -5.75 0.87 -3.24
C GLY A 109 -6.90 -0.15 -3.25
N VAL A 110 -7.89 0.01 -2.38
CA VAL A 110 -9.11 -0.82 -2.38
C VAL A 110 -9.85 -0.68 -3.71
N GLY A 111 -10.03 0.54 -4.21
CA GLY A 111 -10.67 0.79 -5.51
C GLY A 111 -9.99 0.04 -6.67
N ARG A 112 -8.66 0.02 -6.71
CA ARG A 112 -7.88 -0.75 -7.71
C ARG A 112 -8.14 -2.25 -7.62
N VAL A 113 -8.22 -2.80 -6.41
CA VAL A 113 -8.56 -4.22 -6.19
C VAL A 113 -9.97 -4.52 -6.70
N LEU A 114 -10.96 -3.70 -6.35
CA LEU A 114 -12.34 -3.89 -6.81
C LEU A 114 -12.43 -3.86 -8.35
N GLN A 115 -11.78 -2.89 -8.98
CA GLN A 115 -11.72 -2.77 -10.44
C GLN A 115 -11.09 -4.00 -11.10
N SER A 116 -10.00 -4.55 -10.53
CA SER A 116 -9.39 -5.77 -11.06
C SER A 116 -10.33 -6.98 -10.99
N LEU A 117 -11.06 -7.13 -9.89
CA LEU A 117 -12.08 -8.18 -9.76
C LEU A 117 -13.18 -8.00 -10.80
N GLU A 118 -13.63 -6.76 -11.07
CA GLU A 118 -14.67 -6.45 -12.08
C GLU A 118 -14.20 -6.83 -13.48
N ALA A 119 -12.99 -6.41 -13.84
CA ALA A 119 -12.38 -6.73 -15.11
C ALA A 119 -12.15 -8.23 -15.32
N SER A 120 -11.84 -8.98 -14.26
CA SER A 120 -11.64 -10.43 -14.29
C SER A 120 -12.94 -11.25 -14.28
N ASN A 121 -14.11 -10.62 -14.36
CA ASN A 121 -15.43 -11.27 -14.18
C ASN A 121 -15.53 -12.07 -12.87
N ALA A 122 -14.76 -11.69 -11.86
CA ALA A 122 -14.78 -12.32 -10.55
C ALA A 122 -16.01 -11.89 -9.72
N TRP A 123 -16.66 -10.79 -10.12
CA TRP A 123 -17.95 -10.40 -9.57
C TRP A 123 -19.06 -11.16 -10.27
N GLY A 124 -19.76 -12.00 -9.52
CA GLY A 124 -20.98 -12.64 -10.00
C GLY A 124 -22.10 -11.61 -10.17
N THR A 125 -22.13 -10.91 -11.29
CA THR A 125 -23.35 -10.28 -11.79
C THR A 125 -23.97 -11.21 -12.80
N GLY A 126 -24.76 -12.17 -12.30
CA GLY A 126 -25.66 -13.00 -13.12
C GLY A 126 -26.81 -12.20 -13.72
#